data_AF-A0A2M7RH77-F1
#
_entry.id   AF-A0A2M7RH77-F1
#
_cell.length_a   1.000
_cell.length_b   1.000
_cell.length_c   1.000
_cell.angle_alpha   90.00
_cell.angle_beta   90.00
_cell.angle_gamma   90.00
#
_symmetry.space_group_name_H-M   'P 1'
#
loop_
_entity.id
_entity.type
_entity.pdbx_description
1 polymer ?
#
loop_
_entity_poly.entity_id
_entity_poly.type
_entity_poly.pdbx_seq_one_letter_code
_entity_poly.pdbx_strand_id
1 'polypeptide(L)'
;MAIFVGEERGKMFWLPIVLTVGVVILIFVGAYYLFFKQPQLLDLTAPTQVQKLTTISKINYDPSTVINSPAFRMLTQYNQLPSASTAGRPNPFLPSFIQILPPSH
;
A
#
# COMPACT_ATOMS: atom_id res chain seq x y z
N MET A 1 -68.42 18.85 41.99
CA MET A 1 -66.99 18.66 42.30
C MET A 1 -66.21 18.72 41.00
N ALA A 2 -65.14 19.52 40.94
CA ALA A 2 -64.28 19.63 39.76
C ALA A 2 -62.93 18.96 40.07
N ILE A 3 -62.50 18.03 39.23
CA ILE A 3 -61.22 17.34 39.35
C ILE A 3 -60.20 18.21 38.62
N PHE A 4 -59.32 18.85 39.40
CA PHE A 4 -58.12 19.48 38.85
C PHE A 4 -57.09 18.38 38.61
N VAL A 5 -56.88 18.04 37.35
CA VAL A 5 -55.73 17.24 36.92
C VAL A 5 -54.52 18.18 36.94
N GLY A 6 -53.75 18.11 38.02
CA GLY A 6 -52.44 18.73 38.11
C GLY A 6 -51.51 18.00 37.15
N GLU A 7 -51.32 18.56 35.97
CA GLU A 7 -50.35 18.04 35.02
C GLU A 7 -48.96 18.33 35.58
N GLU A 8 -48.36 17.31 36.16
CA GLU A 8 -46.97 17.33 36.60
C GLU A 8 -46.11 17.54 35.36
N ARG A 9 -45.83 18.80 35.03
CA ARG A 9 -44.82 19.16 34.04
C ARG A 9 -43.48 18.75 34.64
N GLY A 10 -43.15 17.47 34.49
CA GLY A 10 -41.91 16.88 34.93
C GLY A 10 -40.77 17.76 34.42
N LYS A 11 -40.13 18.46 35.34
CA LYS A 11 -39.04 19.38 35.04
C LYS A 11 -37.95 18.54 34.42
N MET A 12 -37.87 18.57 33.09
CA MET A 12 -36.92 17.77 32.35
C MET A 12 -35.53 18.14 32.85
N PHE A 13 -34.75 17.16 33.30
CA PHE A 13 -33.41 17.40 33.81
C PHE A 13 -32.48 17.53 32.59
N TRP A 14 -32.30 18.75 32.07
CA TRP A 14 -31.44 19.02 30.91
C TRP A 14 -29.95 18.88 31.24
N LEU A 15 -29.58 19.07 32.52
CA LEU A 15 -28.20 18.99 33.00
C LEU A 15 -27.52 17.63 32.70
N PRO A 16 -28.12 16.47 33.04
CA PRO A 16 -27.52 15.17 32.70
C PRO A 16 -27.39 14.97 31.18
N ILE A 17 -28.33 15.48 30.38
CA ILE A 17 -28.28 15.36 28.91
C ILE A 17 -27.05 16.08 28.35
N VAL A 18 -26.82 17.32 28.77
CA VAL A 18 -25.65 18.10 28.35
C VAL A 18 -24.35 17.45 28.79
N LEU A 19 -24.31 16.92 30.02
CA LEU A 19 -23.13 16.22 30.54
C LEU A 19 -22.82 14.96 29.72
N THR A 20 -23.83 14.14 29.43
CA THR A 20 -23.67 12.93 28.61
C THR A 20 -23.19 13.28 27.21
N VAL A 21 -23.79 14.28 26.55
CA VAL A 21 -23.36 14.73 25.22
C VAL A 21 -21.91 15.24 25.24
N GLY A 22 -21.52 16.00 26.27
CA GLY A 22 -20.15 16.48 26.43
C GLY A 22 -19.13 15.34 26.53
N VAL A 23 -19.43 14.30 27.33
CA VAL A 23 -18.57 13.11 27.45
C VAL A 23 -18.44 12.38 26.12
N VAL A 24 -19.54 12.21 25.39
CA VAL A 24 -19.54 11.55 24.07
C VAL A 24 -18.66 12.32 23.09
N ILE A 25 -18.80 13.65 23.02
CA ILE A 25 -17.97 14.49 22.13
C ILE A 25 -16.49 14.35 22.49
N LEU A 26 -16.14 14.36 23.78
CA LEU A 26 -14.76 14.24 24.23
C LEU A 26 -14.14 12.90 23.82
N ILE A 27 -14.89 11.80 23.94
CA ILE A 27 -14.45 10.48 23.49
C ILE A 27 -14.24 10.46 21.97
N PHE A 28 -15.19 11.02 21.20
CA PHE A 28 -15.08 11.08 19.74
C PHE A 28 -13.88 11.91 19.28
N VAL A 29 -13.64 13.07 19.88
CA VAL A 29 -12.48 13.91 19.57
C VAL A 29 -11.19 13.19 19.96
N GLY A 30 -11.14 12.57 21.14
CA GLY A 30 -9.98 11.79 21.58
C GLY A 30 -9.65 10.64 20.63
N ALA A 31 -10.65 9.85 20.25
CA ALA A 31 -10.49 8.77 19.27
C ALA A 31 -10.07 9.31 17.90
N TYR A 32 -10.70 10.39 17.42
CA TYR A 32 -10.34 11.01 16.15
C TYR A 32 -8.86 11.44 16.14
N TYR A 33 -8.41 12.09 17.22
CA TYR A 33 -7.02 12.51 17.32
C TYR A 33 -6.04 11.33 17.42
N LEU A 34 -6.39 10.30 18.19
CA LEU A 34 -5.56 9.12 18.39
C LEU A 34 -5.39 8.30 17.10
N PHE A 35 -6.48 8.13 16.34
CA PHE A 35 -6.49 7.24 15.17
C PHE A 35 -6.22 7.96 13.84
N PHE A 36 -6.61 9.23 13.69
CA PHE A 36 -6.63 9.90 12.39
C PHE A 36 -5.70 11.11 12.26
N LYS A 37 -5.35 11.79 13.36
CA LYS A 37 -4.58 13.04 13.26
C LYS A 37 -3.08 12.82 13.10
N GLN A 38 -2.60 11.62 13.44
CA GLN A 38 -1.26 11.14 13.09
C GLN A 38 -1.29 9.64 12.86
N PRO A 39 -1.65 9.15 11.66
CA PRO A 39 -1.04 7.93 11.18
C PRO A 39 0.42 8.29 10.95
N GLN A 40 1.21 8.30 12.03
CA GLN A 40 2.62 7.97 11.93
C GLN A 40 2.56 6.56 11.39
N LEU A 41 2.45 6.43 10.06
CA LEU A 41 2.77 5.24 9.31
C LEU A 41 4.01 4.78 10.02
N LEU A 42 3.87 3.68 10.75
CA LEU A 42 4.94 3.07 11.46
C LEU A 42 6.03 2.93 10.40
N ASP A 43 6.96 3.87 10.39
CA ASP A 43 8.25 3.75 9.76
C ASP A 43 9.01 2.82 10.71
N LEU A 44 8.42 1.63 10.89
CA LEU A 44 9.01 0.41 11.39
C LEU A 44 10.05 0.12 10.34
N THR A 45 11.15 0.86 10.41
CA THR A 45 12.42 0.61 9.74
C THR A 45 12.17 -0.08 8.41
N ALA A 46 11.78 0.66 7.37
CA ALA A 46 11.90 0.14 6.01
C ALA A 46 13.25 -0.59 5.99
N PRO A 47 13.28 -1.93 5.82
CA PRO A 47 14.48 -2.72 6.07
C PRO A 47 15.60 -2.03 5.32
N THR A 48 16.81 -1.97 5.87
CA THR A 48 17.94 -1.29 5.20
C THR A 48 18.09 -1.72 3.73
N GLN A 49 17.60 -2.91 3.37
CA GLN A 49 17.42 -3.41 2.01
C GLN A 49 16.49 -2.54 1.12
N VAL A 50 15.35 -2.04 1.60
CA VAL A 50 14.40 -1.20 0.84
C VAL A 50 14.93 0.23 0.64
N GLN A 51 15.67 0.77 1.62
CA GLN A 51 16.39 2.03 1.44
C GLN A 51 17.48 1.90 0.35
N LYS A 52 18.23 0.78 0.35
CA LYS A 52 19.20 0.48 -0.72
C LYS A 52 18.56 0.33 -2.10
N LEU A 53 17.37 -0.29 -2.19
CA LEU A 53 16.61 -0.40 -3.44
C LEU A 53 16.15 0.97 -3.96
N THR A 54 15.82 1.90 -3.07
CA THR A 54 15.51 3.29 -3.44
C THR A 54 16.74 4.02 -3.99
N THR A 55 17.92 3.73 -3.44
CA THR A 55 19.19 4.26 -3.98
C THR A 55 19.47 3.68 -5.38
N ILE A 56 19.26 2.38 -5.60
CA ILE A 56 19.50 1.71 -6.89
C ILE A 56 18.52 2.20 -7.96
N SER A 57 17.24 2.36 -7.63
CA SER A 57 16.20 2.84 -8.57
C SER A 57 16.38 4.29 -9.01
N LYS A 58 17.13 5.10 -8.26
CA LYS A 58 17.49 6.48 -8.63
C LYS A 58 18.74 6.57 -9.51
N ILE A 59 19.44 5.46 -9.73
CA ILE A 59 20.60 5.43 -10.63
C ILE A 59 20.07 5.45 -12.07
N ASN A 60 20.13 6.62 -12.70
CA ASN A 60 19.91 6.76 -14.13
C ASN A 60 21.17 6.24 -14.85
N TYR A 61 21.12 5.00 -15.33
CA TYR A 61 22.23 4.36 -16.03
C TYR A 61 21.93 4.32 -17.53
N ASP A 62 22.80 4.95 -18.32
CA ASP A 62 22.75 4.85 -19.77
C ASP A 62 23.62 3.67 -20.25
N PRO A 63 23.03 2.57 -20.73
CA PRO A 63 23.79 1.40 -21.19
C PRO A 63 24.69 1.70 -22.40
N SER A 64 24.43 2.78 -23.14
CA SER A 64 25.25 3.19 -24.27
C SER A 64 26.68 3.55 -23.82
N THR A 65 26.83 4.07 -22.60
CA THR A 65 28.13 4.48 -22.06
C THR A 65 29.08 3.32 -21.83
N VAL A 66 28.55 2.14 -21.49
CA VAL A 66 29.37 0.95 -21.22
C VAL A 66 29.61 0.12 -22.47
N ILE A 67 28.61 -0.03 -23.34
CA ILE A 67 28.77 -0.75 -24.62
C ILE A 67 29.77 -0.02 -25.54
N ASN A 68 29.80 1.31 -25.46
CA ASN A 68 30.73 2.12 -26.25
C ASN A 68 32.07 2.37 -25.55
N SER A 69 32.27 1.87 -24.33
CA SER A 69 33.55 2.04 -23.64
C SER A 69 34.67 1.27 -24.35
N PRO A 70 35.88 1.85 -24.47
CA PRO A 70 37.02 1.16 -25.07
C PRO A 70 37.34 -0.17 -24.37
N ALA A 71 37.22 -0.19 -23.04
CA ALA A 71 37.45 -1.37 -22.23
C ALA A 71 36.46 -2.51 -22.54
N PHE A 72 35.17 -2.21 -22.71
CA PHE A 72 34.16 -3.23 -23.05
C PHE A 72 34.34 -3.77 -24.46
N ARG A 73 34.73 -2.92 -25.42
CA ARG A 73 34.99 -3.33 -26.82
C ARG A 73 36.26 -4.18 -26.98
N MET A 74 37.18 -4.10 -26.02
CA MET A 74 38.37 -4.96 -25.95
C MET A 74 38.06 -6.35 -25.39
N LEU A 75 36.90 -6.55 -24.77
CA LEU A 75 36.51 -7.87 -24.26
C LEU A 75 36.06 -8.76 -25.41
N THR A 76 36.77 -9.87 -25.58
CA THR A 76 36.37 -10.95 -26.48
C THR A 76 35.20 -11.72 -25.86
N GLN A 77 34.12 -11.88 -26.62
CA GLN A 77 32.98 -12.69 -26.20
C GLN A 77 33.36 -14.18 -26.27
N TYR A 78 33.73 -14.77 -25.14
CA TYR A 78 34.06 -16.21 -25.04
C TYR A 78 32.84 -17.11 -24.88
N ASN A 79 31.67 -16.54 -24.60
CA ASN A 79 30.45 -17.31 -24.38
C ASN A 79 29.68 -17.48 -25.69
N GLN A 80 29.42 -18.72 -26.07
CA GLN A 80 28.36 -19.05 -27.01
C GLN A 80 27.04 -18.50 -26.44
N LEU A 81 26.22 -17.85 -27.27
CA LEU A 81 24.86 -17.47 -26.86
C LEU A 81 24.19 -18.75 -26.32
N PRO A 82 23.68 -18.75 -25.08
CA PRO A 82 22.92 -19.89 -24.60
C PRO A 82 21.80 -20.13 -25.61
N SER A 83 21.75 -21.34 -26.20
CA SER A 83 20.59 -21.73 -26.99
C SER A 83 19.38 -21.52 -26.10
N ALA A 84 18.33 -20.86 -26.62
CA ALA A 84 17.09 -20.67 -25.89
C ALA A 84 16.52 -22.05 -25.51
N SER A 85 16.91 -22.58 -24.35
CA SER A 85 16.19 -23.67 -23.74
C SER A 85 14.93 -23.04 -23.16
N THR A 86 13.81 -23.75 -23.26
CA THR A 86 12.52 -23.31 -22.75
C THR A 86 12.65 -22.96 -21.28
N ALA A 87 12.81 -21.67 -20.99
CA ALA A 87 12.99 -21.18 -19.64
C ALA A 87 11.63 -21.11 -18.95
N GLY A 88 11.48 -21.90 -17.88
CA GLY A 88 10.37 -21.81 -16.95
C GLY A 88 9.28 -22.87 -17.11
N ARG A 89 8.51 -23.04 -16.03
CA ARG A 89 7.24 -23.78 -16.07
C ARG A 89 6.21 -22.94 -16.82
N PRO A 90 5.30 -23.55 -17.60
CA PRO A 90 4.18 -22.83 -18.19
C PRO A 90 3.42 -22.08 -17.10
N ASN A 91 3.09 -20.82 -17.36
CA ASN A 91 2.40 -19.95 -16.42
C ASN A 91 0.99 -20.52 -16.13
N PRO A 92 0.67 -20.92 -14.88
CA PRO A 92 -0.60 -21.54 -14.52
C PRO A 92 -1.77 -20.55 -14.47
N PHE A 93 -1.50 -19.25 -14.60
CA PHE A 93 -2.52 -18.19 -14.70
C PHE A 93 -2.86 -17.84 -16.15
N LEU A 94 -2.25 -18.53 -17.13
CA LEU A 94 -2.73 -18.44 -18.50
C LEU A 94 -4.08 -19.17 -18.59
N PRO A 95 -5.11 -18.53 -19.16
CA PRO A 95 -6.37 -19.22 -19.42
C PRO A 95 -6.09 -20.41 -20.33
N SER A 96 -6.61 -21.58 -19.96
CA SER A 96 -6.39 -22.89 -20.62
C SER A 96 -6.83 -22.97 -22.09
N PHE A 97 -7.26 -21.85 -22.68
CA PHE A 97 -7.75 -21.74 -24.05
C PHE A 97 -6.68 -21.25 -25.05
N ILE A 98 -5.52 -20.74 -24.61
CA ILE A 98 -4.41 -20.42 -25.52
C ILE A 98 -3.37 -21.54 -25.42
N GLN A 99 -3.77 -22.72 -25.89
CA GLN A 99 -2.83 -23.76 -26.29
C GLN A 99 -2.14 -23.25 -27.55
N ILE A 100 -0.93 -22.72 -27.37
CA ILE A 100 -0.07 -22.20 -28.44
C ILE A 100 0.12 -23.35 -29.44
N LEU A 101 -0.44 -23.20 -30.64
CA LEU A 101 -0.14 -24.07 -31.77
C LEU A 101 1.38 -24.14 -31.96
N PRO A 102 1.97 -25.32 -32.18
CA PRO A 102 3.37 -25.39 -32.59
C PRO A 102 3.54 -24.62 -33.92
N PRO A 103 4.67 -23.93 -34.11
CA PRO A 103 4.97 -23.32 -35.41
C PRO A 103 5.05 -24.43 -36.46
N SER A 104 4.19 -24.35 -37.48
CA SER A 104 4.35 -25.12 -38.70
C SER A 104 5.44 -24.48 -39.56
N HIS A 105 6.45 -25.30 -39.87
CA HIS A 105 7.56 -25.09 -40.81
C HIS A 105 8.71 -24.18 -40.39
#